data_AF-A0A819UT69-F1
#
_entry.id   AF-A0A819UT69-F1
#
_cell.length_a   1.000
_cell.length_b   1.000
_cell.length_c   1.000
_cell.angle_alpha   90.00
_cell.angle_beta   90.00
_cell.angle_gamma   90.00
#
_symmetry.space_group_name_H-M   'P 1'
#
loop_
_entity.id
_entity.type
_entity.pdbx_description
1 polymer ?
#
loop_
_entity_poly.entity_id
_entity_poly.type
_entity_poly.pdbx_seq_one_letter_code
_entity_poly.pdbx_strand_id
1 'polypeptide(L)'
;MLCKCFRAADASEPTAMKYKRSGISDESQEQPFKIKKPIELSLQDDEEGKIIKFINQTIHEEDHFVEIIDADPQAFDSVFIQQRQNAINNQLYRSTIESWQFKSLRHLVNAIKNLTKNKSLIDCHWIIFYSIAINIEYDTIAYFSNNHINQSAEDVFLARKGICNGYVHLYKYLCDRLKLPCKIINGYSKGYGFDIRSNASNQTDHAWNAVQINQHWYLIDSTWGAGFINDRKDFKRELNPFYFFPRPQQMIYHHLPENYRWQLLQEPISMKQFLKMPNLHPEYFNLNLQLIYPCNQS
;
A
#
# COMPACT_ATOMS: atom_id res chain seq x y z
N MET A 1 -1.59 64.22 -7.18
CA MET A 1 -1.53 63.74 -8.57
C MET A 1 -1.33 62.24 -8.50
N LEU A 2 -2.38 61.41 -8.65
CA LEU A 2 -3.08 61.01 -9.91
C LEU A 2 -2.11 60.22 -10.81
N CYS A 3 -2.41 59.07 -11.42
CA CYS A 3 -3.65 58.36 -11.76
C CYS A 3 -3.25 56.93 -12.27
N LYS A 4 -3.97 55.82 -11.95
CA LYS A 4 -5.00 55.12 -12.78
C LYS A 4 -4.48 54.53 -14.12
N CYS A 5 -4.86 53.38 -14.68
CA CYS A 5 -5.82 52.27 -14.51
C CYS A 5 -5.39 51.17 -15.53
N PHE A 6 -5.74 49.87 -15.44
CA PHE A 6 -7.00 49.21 -15.89
C PHE A 6 -7.00 47.73 -15.43
N ARG A 7 -8.02 47.27 -14.65
CA ARG A 7 -9.15 46.34 -14.98
C ARG A 7 -8.72 44.95 -15.51
N ALA A 8 -8.98 43.80 -14.86
CA ALA A 8 -10.23 43.19 -14.35
C ALA A 8 -11.22 42.78 -15.46
N ALA A 9 -11.22 41.49 -15.78
CA ALA A 9 -12.24 40.65 -16.44
C ALA A 9 -11.77 39.18 -16.23
N ASP A 10 -12.58 38.16 -15.95
CA ASP A 10 -13.99 38.06 -15.64
C ASP A 10 -14.15 36.80 -14.77
N ALA A 11 -14.97 36.89 -13.72
CA ALA A 11 -15.37 35.76 -12.90
C ALA A 11 -16.55 35.07 -13.59
N SER A 12 -16.43 33.77 -13.88
CA SER A 12 -17.61 32.91 -14.06
C SER A 12 -17.70 31.96 -12.87
N GLU A 13 -18.91 31.89 -12.33
CA GLU A 13 -19.27 31.39 -11.01
C GLU A 13 -18.88 29.91 -10.77
N PRO A 14 -18.60 29.52 -9.51
CA PRO A 14 -18.57 28.12 -9.14
C PRO A 14 -20.01 27.58 -9.14
N THR A 15 -20.31 26.66 -10.06
CA THR A 15 -21.55 25.86 -10.01
C THR A 15 -21.66 25.19 -8.65
N ALA A 16 -22.68 25.59 -7.89
CA ALA A 16 -22.95 25.15 -6.53
C ALA A 16 -23.01 23.61 -6.43
N MET A 17 -22.03 23.01 -5.76
CA MET A 17 -22.16 21.64 -5.23
C MET A 17 -23.24 21.64 -4.15
N LYS A 18 -24.36 20.98 -4.43
CA LYS A 18 -25.40 20.71 -3.44
C LYS A 18 -24.95 19.53 -2.58
N TYR A 19 -24.67 19.78 -1.31
CA TYR A 19 -24.47 18.75 -0.30
C TYR A 19 -25.81 18.43 0.36
N LYS A 20 -26.12 17.14 0.55
CA LYS A 20 -27.29 16.70 1.31
C LYS A 20 -26.81 15.89 2.51
N ARG A 21 -27.20 16.29 3.73
CA ARG A 21 -27.09 15.45 4.93
C ARG A 21 -28.16 14.36 4.84
N SER A 22 -27.78 13.09 4.83
CA SER A 22 -28.72 11.98 5.00
C SER A 22 -28.86 11.65 6.49
N GLY A 23 -30.07 11.88 6.99
CA GLY A 23 -30.57 11.31 8.23
C GLY A 23 -31.06 9.88 8.01
N ILE A 24 -31.10 9.15 9.12
CA ILE A 24 -31.53 7.75 9.30
C ILE A 24 -33.04 7.61 9.12
N SER A 25 -33.49 6.51 8.51
CA SER A 25 -34.75 5.82 8.84
C SER A 25 -34.83 4.43 8.18
N ASP A 26 -35.62 3.58 8.83
CA ASP A 26 -35.59 2.11 8.95
C ASP A 26 -36.17 1.24 7.81
N GLU A 27 -35.82 -0.04 7.94
CA GLU A 27 -36.56 -1.30 7.63
C GLU A 27 -37.12 -1.58 6.23
N SER A 28 -36.64 -2.67 5.61
CA SER A 28 -37.52 -3.76 5.13
C SER A 28 -36.78 -5.05 4.71
N GLN A 29 -37.10 -6.10 5.46
CA GLN A 29 -37.33 -7.51 5.09
C GLN A 29 -36.31 -8.32 4.24
N GLU A 30 -35.73 -9.31 4.92
CA GLU A 30 -34.95 -10.44 4.38
C GLU A 30 -35.79 -11.46 3.59
N GLN A 31 -35.19 -12.04 2.55
CA GLN A 31 -35.44 -13.44 2.17
C GLN A 31 -34.10 -14.18 1.92
N PRO A 32 -33.96 -15.46 2.32
CA PRO A 32 -32.66 -16.12 2.38
C PRO A 32 -32.24 -16.71 1.02
N PHE A 33 -31.06 -16.30 0.54
CA PHE A 33 -30.38 -16.98 -0.57
C PHE A 33 -29.69 -18.26 -0.07
N LYS A 34 -30.01 -19.39 -0.72
CA LYS A 34 -29.38 -20.69 -0.45
C LYS A 34 -27.92 -20.67 -0.91
N ILE A 35 -26.99 -20.77 0.03
CA ILE A 35 -25.56 -20.97 -0.22
C ILE A 35 -25.35 -22.39 -0.73
N LYS A 36 -24.91 -22.56 -1.99
CA LYS A 36 -24.33 -23.82 -2.46
C LYS A 36 -22.95 -23.98 -1.83
N LYS A 37 -22.67 -25.14 -1.24
CA LYS A 37 -21.36 -25.50 -0.64
C LYS A 37 -20.22 -25.24 -1.65
N PRO A 38 -19.03 -24.78 -1.20
CA PRO A 38 -17.86 -24.70 -2.06
C PRO A 38 -17.41 -26.12 -2.44
N ILE A 39 -17.13 -26.33 -3.71
CA ILE A 39 -16.47 -27.54 -4.22
C ILE A 39 -14.97 -27.35 -3.97
N GLU A 40 -14.37 -28.19 -3.12
CA GLU A 40 -12.91 -28.29 -3.04
C GLU A 40 -12.39 -28.97 -4.31
N LEU A 41 -11.59 -28.25 -5.10
CA LEU A 41 -10.81 -28.81 -6.19
C LEU A 41 -9.33 -28.54 -5.88
N SER A 42 -8.60 -29.59 -5.54
CA SER A 42 -7.14 -29.59 -5.51
C SER A 42 -6.62 -29.71 -6.94
N LEU A 43 -5.87 -28.70 -7.41
CA LEU A 43 -5.20 -28.73 -8.70
C LEU A 43 -3.68 -28.64 -8.51
N GLN A 44 -2.95 -29.41 -9.31
CA GLN A 44 -1.48 -29.45 -9.32
C GLN A 44 -0.91 -28.29 -10.16
N ASP A 45 0.30 -27.87 -9.82
CA ASP A 45 0.97 -26.62 -10.26
C ASP A 45 1.12 -26.43 -11.79
N ASP A 46 0.91 -27.46 -12.62
CA ASP A 46 1.08 -27.41 -14.08
C ASP A 46 -0.21 -27.10 -14.87
N GLU A 47 -1.39 -27.27 -14.25
CA GLU A 47 -2.67 -26.86 -14.84
C GLU A 47 -3.01 -25.39 -14.56
N GLU A 48 -2.51 -24.81 -13.46
CA GLU A 48 -2.67 -23.38 -13.13
C GLU A 48 -2.15 -22.49 -14.27
N GLY A 49 -0.98 -22.80 -14.84
CA GLY A 49 -0.37 -22.01 -15.92
C GLY A 49 -1.19 -21.97 -17.22
N LYS A 50 -1.98 -23.02 -17.50
CA LYS A 50 -2.85 -23.09 -18.69
C LYS A 50 -4.19 -22.40 -18.45
N ILE A 51 -4.75 -22.52 -17.25
CA ILE A 51 -5.96 -21.80 -16.83
C ILE A 51 -5.71 -20.29 -16.81
N ILE A 52 -4.56 -19.85 -16.31
CA ILE A 52 -4.14 -18.43 -16.31
C ILE A 52 -4.14 -17.83 -17.72
N LYS A 53 -3.72 -18.61 -18.74
CA LYS A 53 -3.71 -18.15 -20.13
C LYS A 53 -5.12 -18.06 -20.72
N PHE A 54 -6.04 -18.91 -20.28
CA PHE A 54 -7.43 -18.96 -20.74
C PHE A 54 -8.32 -17.91 -20.07
N ILE A 55 -8.10 -17.62 -18.78
CA ILE A 55 -8.76 -16.53 -18.05
C ILE A 55 -8.38 -15.18 -18.67
N ASN A 56 -7.10 -14.98 -19.02
CA ASN A 56 -6.65 -13.78 -19.72
C ASN A 56 -7.28 -13.59 -21.11
N GLN A 57 -7.87 -14.63 -21.72
CA GLN A 57 -8.49 -14.56 -23.04
C GLN A 57 -10.03 -14.44 -23.02
N THR A 58 -10.70 -14.64 -21.88
CA THR A 58 -12.17 -14.82 -21.85
C THR A 58 -12.87 -13.90 -20.84
N ILE A 59 -12.35 -12.70 -20.60
CA ILE A 59 -13.12 -11.65 -19.91
C ILE A 59 -13.78 -10.81 -20.99
N HIS A 60 -15.09 -11.03 -21.19
CA HIS A 60 -15.92 -10.17 -22.03
C HIS A 60 -15.92 -8.75 -21.44
N GLU A 61 -15.40 -7.81 -22.23
CA GLU A 61 -15.18 -6.42 -21.89
C GLU A 61 -16.46 -5.60 -22.10
N GLU A 62 -17.16 -5.28 -21.01
CA GLU A 62 -18.02 -4.11 -20.94
C GLU A 62 -17.44 -3.16 -19.88
N ASP A 63 -17.49 -1.85 -20.12
CA ASP A 63 -17.01 -0.77 -19.23
C ASP A 63 -17.89 -0.66 -17.96
N HIS A 64 -18.05 -1.76 -17.22
CA HIS A 64 -18.74 -1.79 -15.94
C HIS A 64 -17.76 -1.46 -14.82
N PHE A 65 -18.22 -0.63 -13.89
CA PHE A 65 -17.51 -0.35 -12.65
C PHE A 65 -17.35 -1.66 -11.88
N VAL A 66 -16.09 -2.09 -11.69
CA VAL A 66 -15.79 -3.26 -10.86
C VAL A 66 -15.75 -2.81 -9.41
N GLU A 67 -16.69 -3.30 -8.60
CA GLU A 67 -16.62 -3.14 -7.16
C GLU A 67 -15.38 -3.86 -6.64
N ILE A 68 -14.51 -3.13 -5.94
CA ILE A 68 -13.24 -3.66 -5.44
C ILE A 68 -13.47 -4.18 -4.02
N ILE A 69 -13.44 -5.51 -3.86
CA ILE A 69 -13.75 -6.19 -2.59
C ILE A 69 -12.49 -6.92 -2.09
N ASP A 70 -12.16 -6.74 -0.82
CA ASP A 70 -11.08 -7.48 -0.15
C ASP A 70 -11.39 -8.99 -0.16
N ALA A 71 -10.40 -9.84 -0.49
CA ALA A 71 -10.56 -11.30 -0.49
C ALA A 71 -10.88 -11.88 0.90
N ASP A 72 -10.45 -11.16 1.95
CA ASP A 72 -10.62 -11.54 3.34
C ASP A 72 -11.07 -10.33 4.17
N PRO A 73 -12.39 -10.04 4.18
CA PRO A 73 -12.93 -8.91 4.93
C PRO A 73 -12.72 -9.04 6.45
N GLN A 74 -12.60 -10.27 6.97
CA GLN A 74 -12.43 -10.54 8.40
C GLN A 74 -11.04 -10.19 8.89
N ALA A 75 -10.03 -10.17 8.01
CA ALA A 75 -8.68 -9.71 8.33
C ALA A 75 -8.65 -8.30 8.94
N PHE A 76 -9.63 -7.45 8.64
CA PHE A 76 -9.73 -6.08 9.14
C PHE A 76 -10.95 -5.87 10.05
N ASP A 77 -11.16 -6.77 11.00
CA ASP A 77 -12.17 -6.60 12.04
C ASP A 77 -11.89 -5.40 12.97
N SER A 78 -12.86 -5.07 13.82
CA SER A 78 -12.74 -3.91 14.73
C SER A 78 -11.60 -4.06 15.74
N VAL A 79 -11.25 -5.28 16.13
CA VAL A 79 -10.16 -5.57 17.07
C VAL A 79 -8.81 -5.31 16.42
N PHE A 80 -8.59 -5.80 15.21
CA PHE A 80 -7.39 -5.57 14.42
C PHE A 80 -7.19 -4.08 14.15
N ILE A 81 -8.25 -3.38 13.70
CA ILE A 81 -8.20 -1.94 13.42
C ILE A 81 -7.80 -1.16 14.69
N GLN A 82 -8.40 -1.49 15.83
CA GLN A 82 -8.09 -0.84 17.10
C GLN A 82 -6.66 -1.12 17.54
N GLN A 83 -6.18 -2.37 17.44
CA GLN A 83 -4.81 -2.74 17.80
C GLN A 83 -3.78 -2.05 16.90
N ARG A 84 -4.04 -2.00 15.59
CA ARG A 84 -3.23 -1.24 14.63
C ARG A 84 -3.10 0.22 15.04
N GLN A 85 -4.21 0.88 15.39
CA GLN A 85 -4.16 2.28 15.82
C GLN A 85 -3.46 2.47 17.17
N ASN A 86 -3.65 1.54 18.11
CA ASN A 86 -2.94 1.57 19.39
C ASN A 86 -1.43 1.48 19.18
N ALA A 87 -0.95 0.62 18.26
CA ALA A 87 0.47 0.52 17.93
C ALA A 87 1.00 1.82 17.30
N ILE A 88 0.29 2.39 16.32
CA ILE A 88 0.65 3.65 15.63
C ILE A 88 0.77 4.82 16.62
N ASN A 89 -0.15 4.90 17.58
CA ASN A 89 -0.25 5.99 18.56
C ASN A 89 0.63 5.75 19.80
N ASN A 90 1.33 4.63 19.89
CA ASN A 90 2.13 4.30 21.07
C ASN A 90 3.39 5.19 21.14
N GLN A 91 3.34 6.20 22.01
CA GLN A 91 4.44 7.14 22.22
C GLN A 91 5.70 6.47 22.80
N LEU A 92 5.55 5.42 23.61
CA LEU A 92 6.70 4.70 24.18
C LEU A 92 7.47 3.95 23.09
N TYR A 93 6.77 3.34 22.13
CA TYR A 93 7.45 2.73 20.99
C TYR A 93 8.23 3.77 20.20
N ARG A 94 7.60 4.93 19.91
CA ARG A 94 8.24 6.01 19.17
C ARG A 94 9.52 6.49 19.83
N SER A 95 9.42 6.96 21.08
CA SER A 95 10.58 7.50 21.81
C SER A 95 11.68 6.46 22.03
N THR A 96 11.31 5.19 22.27
CA THR A 96 12.28 4.09 22.41
C THR A 96 13.03 3.86 21.11
N ILE A 97 12.33 3.75 19.97
CA ILE A 97 12.94 3.44 18.67
C ILE A 97 13.78 4.62 18.18
N GLU A 98 13.32 5.86 18.38
CA GLU A 98 14.07 7.09 18.04
C GLU A 98 15.39 7.20 18.83
N SER A 99 15.47 6.60 20.02
CA SER A 99 16.70 6.56 20.82
C SER A 99 17.74 5.54 20.34
N TRP A 100 17.36 4.61 19.46
CA TRP A 100 18.23 3.52 19.05
C TRP A 100 19.37 3.98 18.15
N GLN A 101 20.60 3.63 18.53
CA GLN A 101 21.82 3.90 17.77
C GLN A 101 22.62 2.61 17.61
N PHE A 102 22.29 1.82 16.58
CA PHE A 102 22.92 0.51 16.33
C PHE A 102 23.81 0.52 15.09
N LYS A 103 24.97 -0.13 15.20
CA LYS A 103 25.92 -0.35 14.10
C LYS A 103 25.88 -1.77 13.51
N SER A 104 24.94 -2.61 13.96
CA SER A 104 24.73 -3.94 13.38
C SER A 104 23.27 -4.33 13.41
N LEU A 105 22.84 -5.08 12.38
CA LEU A 105 21.51 -5.68 12.32
C LEU A 105 21.24 -6.63 13.48
N ARG A 106 22.27 -7.34 13.97
CA ARG A 106 22.13 -8.22 15.14
C ARG A 106 21.66 -7.44 16.38
N HIS A 107 22.23 -6.25 16.62
CA HIS A 107 21.80 -5.42 17.75
C HIS A 107 20.39 -4.87 17.54
N LEU A 108 20.04 -4.45 16.32
CA LEU A 108 18.68 -4.03 15.99
C LEU A 108 17.66 -5.16 16.24
N VAL A 109 17.93 -6.36 15.72
CA VAL A 109 17.07 -7.55 15.93
C VAL A 109 16.89 -7.84 17.41
N ASN A 110 17.97 -7.81 18.21
CA ASN A 110 17.89 -8.05 19.65
C ASN A 110 17.06 -6.96 20.36
N ALA A 111 17.22 -5.70 19.98
CA ALA A 111 16.44 -4.60 20.55
C ALA A 111 14.95 -4.72 20.21
N ILE A 112 14.61 -5.03 18.95
CA ILE A 112 13.24 -5.30 18.53
C ILE A 112 12.69 -6.47 19.33
N LYS A 113 13.39 -7.61 19.35
CA LYS A 113 12.96 -8.82 20.09
C LYS A 113 12.68 -8.55 21.57
N ASN A 114 13.48 -7.70 22.21
CA ASN A 114 13.28 -7.32 23.60
C ASN A 114 12.07 -6.41 23.78
N LEU A 115 11.91 -5.39 22.92
CA LEU A 115 10.79 -4.46 22.96
C LEU A 115 9.44 -5.15 22.66
N THR A 116 9.46 -6.15 21.77
CA THR A 116 8.28 -6.92 21.36
C THR A 116 7.94 -8.08 22.28
N LYS A 117 8.68 -8.27 23.39
CA LYS A 117 8.40 -9.34 24.33
C LYS A 117 6.99 -9.18 24.92
N ASN A 118 6.18 -10.23 24.79
CA ASN A 118 4.77 -10.26 25.22
C ASN A 118 3.88 -9.20 24.54
N LYS A 119 4.25 -8.74 23.34
CA LYS A 119 3.45 -7.83 22.52
C LYS A 119 2.69 -8.60 21.44
N SER A 120 1.66 -7.98 20.87
CA SER A 120 0.93 -8.55 19.76
C SER A 120 1.80 -8.62 18.50
N LEU A 121 1.45 -9.48 17.54
CA LEU A 121 2.13 -9.53 16.24
C LEU A 121 2.01 -8.18 15.49
N ILE A 122 0.92 -7.45 15.68
CA ILE A 122 0.71 -6.11 15.11
C ILE A 122 1.75 -5.13 15.70
N ASP A 123 1.95 -5.13 17.02
CA ASP A 123 2.99 -4.32 17.65
C ASP A 123 4.38 -4.67 17.10
N CYS A 124 4.69 -5.97 16.93
CA CYS A 124 5.94 -6.42 16.36
C CYS A 124 6.19 -5.83 14.97
N HIS A 125 5.19 -5.92 14.09
CA HIS A 125 5.30 -5.38 12.73
C HIS A 125 5.38 -3.85 12.70
N TRP A 126 4.67 -3.14 13.60
CA TRP A 126 4.78 -1.70 13.71
C TRP A 126 6.18 -1.26 14.13
N ILE A 127 6.76 -1.92 15.13
CA ILE A 127 8.12 -1.64 15.61
C ILE A 127 9.14 -1.83 14.48
N ILE A 128 9.02 -2.89 13.69
CA ILE A 128 9.86 -3.12 12.50
C ILE A 128 9.64 -2.00 11.46
N PHE A 129 8.39 -1.77 11.06
CA PHE A 129 8.00 -0.77 10.06
C PHE A 129 8.52 0.62 10.42
N TYR A 130 8.22 1.08 11.63
CA TYR A 130 8.61 2.39 12.11
C TYR A 130 10.14 2.50 12.23
N SER A 131 10.82 1.45 12.71
CA SER A 131 12.30 1.45 12.78
C SER A 131 12.96 1.62 11.41
N ILE A 132 12.38 1.06 10.35
CA ILE A 132 12.87 1.26 8.98
C ILE A 132 12.50 2.66 8.49
N ALA A 133 11.22 3.04 8.64
CA ALA A 133 10.65 4.27 8.11
C ALA A 133 11.32 5.54 8.64
N ILE A 134 11.85 5.54 9.86
CA ILE A 134 12.57 6.71 10.42
C ILE A 134 14.07 6.69 10.17
N ASN A 135 14.66 5.53 9.85
CA ASN A 135 16.12 5.38 9.79
C ASN A 135 16.70 5.17 8.39
N ILE A 136 15.88 4.81 7.38
CA ILE A 136 16.34 4.56 6.01
C ILE A 136 15.84 5.67 5.10
N GLU A 137 16.73 6.38 4.44
CA GLU A 137 16.41 7.38 3.40
C GLU A 137 16.27 6.74 2.02
N TYR A 138 15.39 7.30 1.19
CA TYR A 138 15.29 6.85 -0.19
C TYR A 138 16.48 7.34 -1.01
N ASP A 139 17.15 6.44 -1.72
CA ASP A 139 18.30 6.78 -2.56
C ASP A 139 17.88 7.35 -3.91
N THR A 140 17.53 8.63 -3.94
CA THR A 140 17.13 9.30 -5.18
C THR A 140 18.24 9.33 -6.22
N ILE A 141 19.52 9.39 -5.81
CA ILE A 141 20.66 9.35 -6.73
C ILE A 141 20.72 7.99 -7.42
N ALA A 142 20.71 6.90 -6.64
CA ALA A 142 20.72 5.55 -7.20
C ALA A 142 19.51 5.30 -8.11
N TYR A 143 18.32 5.74 -7.66
CA TYR A 143 17.07 5.62 -8.40
C TYR A 143 17.13 6.34 -9.77
N PHE A 144 17.50 7.62 -9.80
CA PHE A 144 17.48 8.40 -11.05
C PHE A 144 18.67 8.13 -11.98
N SER A 145 19.79 7.62 -11.45
CA SER A 145 20.95 7.25 -12.28
C SER A 145 20.91 5.80 -12.77
N ASN A 146 19.89 5.03 -12.37
CA ASN A 146 19.79 3.59 -12.62
C ASN A 146 21.06 2.82 -12.21
N ASN A 147 21.71 3.27 -11.13
CA ASN A 147 22.95 2.69 -10.66
C ASN A 147 22.67 1.45 -9.81
N HIS A 148 23.35 0.35 -10.10
CA HIS A 148 23.19 -0.91 -9.37
C HIS A 148 23.98 -0.89 -8.05
N ILE A 149 23.46 -0.18 -7.05
CA ILE A 149 23.98 -0.25 -5.67
C ILE A 149 23.42 -1.49 -4.99
N ASN A 150 24.23 -2.18 -4.17
CA ASN A 150 23.78 -3.35 -3.42
C ASN A 150 22.58 -2.99 -2.51
N GLN A 151 21.49 -3.74 -2.66
CA GLN A 151 20.24 -3.57 -1.91
C GLN A 151 20.05 -4.67 -0.84
N SER A 152 21.16 -5.26 -0.36
CA SER A 152 21.13 -6.20 0.74
C SER A 152 20.64 -5.52 2.04
N ALA A 153 20.05 -6.30 2.95
CA ALA A 153 19.59 -5.78 4.23
C ALA A 153 20.73 -5.14 5.04
N GLU A 154 21.89 -5.79 5.07
CA GLU A 154 23.10 -5.29 5.73
C GLU A 154 23.57 -3.95 5.16
N ASP A 155 23.67 -3.83 3.84
CA ASP A 155 24.20 -2.61 3.21
C ASP A 155 23.24 -1.43 3.38
N VAL A 156 21.94 -1.65 3.18
CA VAL A 156 20.91 -0.62 3.36
C VAL A 156 20.87 -0.14 4.81
N PHE A 157 20.96 -1.07 5.77
CA PHE A 157 21.00 -0.71 7.19
C PHE A 157 22.25 0.09 7.56
N LEU A 158 23.43 -0.29 7.05
CA LEU A 158 24.67 0.42 7.33
C LEU A 158 24.74 1.78 6.64
N ALA A 159 24.33 1.86 5.37
CA ALA A 159 24.31 3.10 4.59
C ALA A 159 23.19 4.05 5.04
N ARG A 160 22.17 3.55 5.77
CA ARG A 160 20.94 4.28 6.12
C ARG A 160 20.20 4.80 4.89
N LYS A 161 20.37 4.13 3.74
CA LYS A 161 19.88 4.56 2.44
C LYS A 161 19.61 3.37 1.54
N GLY A 162 18.56 3.42 0.73
CA GLY A 162 18.24 2.38 -0.25
C GLY A 162 17.09 2.77 -1.19
N ILE A 163 16.83 1.96 -2.20
CA ILE A 163 15.62 2.06 -3.04
C ILE A 163 14.60 1.00 -2.59
N CYS A 164 13.43 0.91 -3.23
CA CYS A 164 12.35 -0.01 -2.86
C CYS A 164 12.83 -1.44 -2.52
N ASN A 165 13.70 -2.02 -3.35
CA ASN A 165 14.34 -3.31 -3.10
C ASN A 165 15.10 -3.38 -1.76
N GLY A 166 15.82 -2.32 -1.38
CA GLY A 166 16.54 -2.27 -0.11
C GLY A 166 15.62 -2.30 1.11
N TYR A 167 14.50 -1.58 1.04
CA TYR A 167 13.49 -1.58 2.11
C TYR A 167 12.86 -2.96 2.29
N VAL A 168 12.43 -3.62 1.22
CA VAL A 168 11.74 -4.91 1.31
C VAL A 168 12.65 -6.04 1.78
N HIS A 169 13.93 -6.02 1.39
CA HIS A 169 14.92 -6.98 1.88
C HIS A 169 15.25 -6.75 3.35
N LEU A 170 15.40 -5.49 3.78
CA LEU A 170 15.61 -5.18 5.19
C LEU A 170 14.41 -5.59 6.06
N TYR A 171 13.19 -5.27 5.62
CA TYR A 171 11.96 -5.66 6.32
C TYR A 171 11.85 -7.19 6.42
N LYS A 172 12.05 -7.89 5.30
CA LYS A 172 12.03 -9.36 5.27
C LYS A 172 13.10 -9.97 6.16
N TYR A 173 14.32 -9.44 6.14
CA TYR A 173 15.40 -9.89 7.02
C TYR A 173 14.99 -9.81 8.49
N LEU A 174 14.48 -8.65 8.94
CA LEU A 174 14.05 -8.48 10.33
C LEU A 174 12.93 -9.46 10.70
N CYS A 175 11.96 -9.65 9.81
CA CYS A 175 10.89 -10.64 10.00
C CYS A 175 11.43 -12.07 10.12
N ASP A 176 12.31 -12.49 9.20
CA ASP A 176 12.89 -13.84 9.20
C ASP A 176 13.67 -14.11 10.50
N ARG A 177 14.42 -13.12 11.00
CA ARG A 177 15.16 -13.22 12.27
C ARG A 177 14.25 -13.27 13.50
N LEU A 178 13.04 -12.71 13.39
CA LEU A 178 12.00 -12.73 14.41
C LEU A 178 10.99 -13.88 14.22
N LYS A 179 11.17 -14.72 13.19
CA LYS A 179 10.28 -15.81 12.81
C LYS A 179 8.86 -15.37 12.47
N LEU A 180 8.73 -14.19 11.86
CA LEU A 180 7.47 -13.64 11.36
C LEU A 180 7.33 -13.96 9.86
N PRO A 181 6.23 -14.61 9.40
CA PRO A 181 6.04 -14.90 7.99
C PRO A 181 6.01 -13.61 7.15
N CYS A 182 6.91 -13.51 6.18
CA CYS A 182 7.04 -12.33 5.32
C CYS A 182 7.45 -12.73 3.90
N LYS A 183 6.76 -12.16 2.92
CA LYS A 183 6.99 -12.31 1.48
C LYS A 183 7.34 -10.96 0.87
N ILE A 184 8.21 -10.98 -0.13
CA ILE A 184 8.49 -9.82 -0.98
C ILE A 184 7.53 -9.90 -2.17
N ILE A 185 6.92 -8.77 -2.50
CA ILE A 185 5.96 -8.60 -3.58
C ILE A 185 6.56 -7.61 -4.57
N ASN A 186 6.72 -8.04 -5.82
CA ASN A 186 7.09 -7.14 -6.91
C ASN A 186 5.84 -6.74 -7.67
N GLY A 187 5.83 -5.53 -8.19
CA GLY A 187 4.70 -5.04 -8.97
C GLY A 187 4.93 -3.65 -9.55
N TYR A 188 3.82 -3.00 -9.84
CA TYR A 188 3.75 -1.72 -10.51
C TYR A 188 3.13 -0.69 -9.59
N SER A 189 3.55 0.56 -9.71
CA SER A 189 3.06 1.63 -8.84
C SER A 189 2.67 2.88 -9.63
N LYS A 190 1.65 3.59 -9.15
CA LYS A 190 1.34 4.95 -9.63
C LYS A 190 2.13 6.00 -8.85
N GLY A 191 3.44 5.76 -8.74
CA GLY A 191 4.37 6.55 -7.94
C GLY A 191 4.93 7.78 -8.65
N TYR A 192 6.06 8.28 -8.15
CA TYR A 192 6.78 9.41 -8.73
C TYR A 192 7.11 9.16 -10.21
N GLY A 193 6.64 10.06 -11.08
CA GLY A 193 6.87 9.97 -12.53
C GLY A 193 5.90 9.04 -13.27
N PHE A 194 4.86 8.51 -12.60
CA PHE A 194 3.81 7.75 -13.27
C PHE A 194 3.06 8.65 -14.27
N ASP A 195 3.03 8.21 -15.53
CA ASP A 195 2.24 8.82 -16.60
C ASP A 195 1.38 7.74 -17.24
N ILE A 196 0.06 7.90 -17.16
CA ILE A 196 -0.95 7.01 -17.76
C ILE A 196 -0.79 6.87 -19.28
N ARG A 197 -0.16 7.86 -19.94
CA ARG A 197 0.09 7.89 -21.39
C ARG A 197 1.39 7.19 -21.77
N SER A 198 2.28 6.94 -20.81
CA SER A 198 3.46 6.12 -21.04
C SER A 198 3.03 4.66 -21.07
N ASN A 199 3.41 3.92 -22.12
CA ASN A 199 3.13 2.49 -22.17
C ASN A 199 3.70 1.84 -20.91
N ALA A 200 2.87 1.11 -20.16
CA ALA A 200 3.33 0.38 -19.00
C ALA A 200 4.49 -0.53 -19.40
N SER A 201 5.64 -0.35 -18.76
CA SER A 201 6.78 -1.24 -18.92
C SER A 201 6.34 -2.66 -18.53
N ASN A 202 6.86 -3.68 -19.23
CA ASN A 202 6.68 -5.08 -18.83
C ASN A 202 7.53 -5.45 -17.60
N GLN A 203 8.24 -4.49 -17.00
CA GLN A 203 9.08 -4.68 -15.82
C GLN A 203 8.43 -4.01 -14.60
N THR A 204 8.43 -4.70 -13.47
CA THR A 204 7.99 -4.18 -12.19
C THR A 204 8.83 -2.96 -11.79
N ASP A 205 8.19 -1.86 -11.39
CA ASP A 205 8.86 -0.61 -10.99
C ASP A 205 8.92 -0.41 -9.47
N HIS A 206 8.26 -1.28 -8.70
CA HIS A 206 8.19 -1.16 -7.27
C HIS A 206 8.10 -2.51 -6.56
N ALA A 207 8.45 -2.51 -5.26
CA ALA A 207 8.40 -3.68 -4.41
C ALA A 207 7.94 -3.31 -2.99
N TRP A 208 7.14 -4.18 -2.38
CA TRP A 208 6.66 -4.07 -1.01
C TRP A 208 6.61 -5.46 -0.34
N ASN A 209 6.09 -5.55 0.88
CA ASN A 209 5.99 -6.81 1.61
C ASN A 209 4.53 -7.24 1.84
N ALA A 210 4.33 -8.55 1.99
CA ALA A 210 3.13 -9.13 2.59
C ALA A 210 3.52 -9.95 3.82
N VAL A 211 2.78 -9.82 4.92
CA VAL A 211 3.04 -10.53 6.18
C VAL A 211 1.80 -11.28 6.63
N GLN A 212 1.99 -12.37 7.38
CA GLN A 212 0.88 -13.17 7.90
C GLN A 212 0.70 -12.96 9.39
N ILE A 213 -0.50 -12.60 9.82
CA ILE A 213 -0.89 -12.46 11.23
C ILE A 213 -2.16 -13.28 11.45
N ASN A 214 -2.12 -14.25 12.38
CA ASN A 214 -3.25 -15.11 12.70
C ASN A 214 -3.93 -15.75 11.46
N GLN A 215 -3.12 -16.19 10.49
CA GLN A 215 -3.53 -16.79 9.20
C GLN A 215 -4.02 -15.82 8.13
N HIS A 216 -4.26 -14.55 8.46
CA HIS A 216 -4.60 -13.50 7.50
C HIS A 216 -3.35 -12.84 6.91
N TRP A 217 -3.39 -12.47 5.63
CA TRP A 217 -2.30 -11.76 4.95
C TRP A 217 -2.57 -10.26 4.89
N TYR A 218 -1.53 -9.47 5.14
CA TYR A 218 -1.59 -8.01 5.12
C TYR A 218 -0.43 -7.44 4.31
N LEU A 219 -0.70 -6.37 3.57
CA LEU A 219 0.31 -5.63 2.81
C LEU A 219 1.03 -4.62 3.70
N ILE A 220 2.31 -4.36 3.42
CA ILE A 220 3.12 -3.32 4.07
C ILE A 220 4.04 -2.71 3.02
N ASP A 221 4.06 -1.38 2.91
CA ASP A 221 5.05 -0.65 2.13
C ASP A 221 5.88 0.27 3.03
N SER A 222 7.06 -0.21 3.44
CA SER A 222 7.98 0.59 4.25
C SER A 222 8.73 1.67 3.47
N THR A 223 8.72 1.63 2.14
CA THR A 223 9.33 2.66 1.30
C THR A 223 8.45 3.91 1.28
N TRP A 224 7.19 3.76 0.88
CA TRP A 224 6.23 4.87 0.86
C TRP A 224 5.77 5.24 2.28
N GLY A 225 5.89 4.31 3.23
CA GLY A 225 5.74 4.58 4.66
C GLY A 225 6.82 5.49 5.26
N ALA A 226 8.00 5.57 4.65
CA ALA A 226 9.11 6.38 5.14
C ALA A 226 9.04 7.85 4.69
N GLY A 227 8.34 8.14 3.60
CA GLY A 227 8.28 9.46 3.00
C GLY A 227 8.02 9.42 1.50
N PHE A 228 8.30 10.53 0.83
CA PHE A 228 8.04 10.72 -0.60
C PHE A 228 9.18 11.45 -1.30
N ILE A 229 9.19 11.41 -2.64
CA ILE A 229 10.09 12.21 -3.48
C ILE A 229 9.31 13.46 -3.93
N ASN A 230 9.88 14.64 -3.71
CA ASN A 230 9.26 15.90 -4.13
C ASN A 230 9.60 16.25 -5.60
N ASP A 231 9.02 17.33 -6.13
CA ASP A 231 9.25 17.79 -7.50
C ASP A 231 10.72 18.11 -7.82
N ARG A 232 11.52 18.42 -6.79
CA ARG A 232 12.97 18.67 -6.91
C ARG A 232 13.81 17.40 -6.90
N LYS A 233 13.19 16.21 -6.93
CA LYS A 233 13.85 14.90 -6.85
C LYS A 233 14.58 14.64 -5.52
N ASP A 234 14.18 15.35 -4.47
CA ASP A 234 14.66 15.10 -3.12
C ASP A 234 13.73 14.15 -2.38
N PHE A 235 14.32 13.22 -1.63
CA PHE A 235 13.56 12.47 -0.62
C PHE A 235 13.20 13.39 0.55
N LYS A 236 11.93 13.35 0.97
CA LYS A 236 11.43 13.97 2.19
C LYS A 236 10.90 12.88 3.10
N ARG A 237 11.59 12.70 4.22
CA ARG A 237 11.14 11.80 5.27
C ARG A 237 9.87 12.36 5.90
N GLU A 238 8.80 11.61 5.78
CA GLU A 238 7.50 11.92 6.35
C GLU A 238 6.80 10.59 6.60
N LEU A 239 6.72 10.19 7.87
CA LEU A 239 6.11 8.91 8.22
C LEU A 239 4.66 8.92 7.75
N ASN A 240 4.29 7.95 6.89
CA ASN A 240 2.91 7.75 6.47
C ASN A 240 2.39 6.38 6.97
N PRO A 241 1.65 6.35 8.10
CA PRO A 241 1.12 5.11 8.67
C PRO A 241 0.07 4.42 7.81
N PHE A 242 -0.46 5.05 6.75
CA PHE A 242 -1.39 4.39 5.82
C PHE A 242 -0.79 3.10 5.27
N TYR A 243 0.50 3.11 4.92
CA TYR A 243 1.22 1.97 4.35
C TYR A 243 1.58 0.87 5.36
N PHE A 244 1.20 1.03 6.63
CA PHE A 244 1.21 -0.04 7.61
C PHE A 244 -0.16 -0.72 7.61
N PHE A 245 -0.28 -1.87 6.95
CA PHE A 245 -1.55 -2.60 6.78
C PHE A 245 -2.67 -1.75 6.13
N PRO A 246 -2.46 -1.16 4.94
CA PRO A 246 -3.57 -0.59 4.18
C PRO A 246 -4.55 -1.69 3.79
N ARG A 247 -5.82 -1.35 3.63
CA ARG A 247 -6.79 -2.30 3.06
C ARG A 247 -6.41 -2.57 1.60
N PRO A 248 -6.43 -3.84 1.15
CA PRO A 248 -6.12 -4.18 -0.25
C PRO A 248 -6.94 -3.38 -1.27
N GLN A 249 -8.25 -3.23 -1.04
CA GLN A 249 -9.14 -2.43 -1.88
C GLN A 249 -8.77 -0.93 -1.97
N GLN A 250 -7.97 -0.41 -1.03
CA GLN A 250 -7.45 0.96 -1.07
C GLN A 250 -6.09 1.00 -1.77
N MET A 251 -5.20 0.06 -1.43
CA MET A 251 -3.83 0.02 -1.96
C MET A 251 -3.79 -0.27 -3.47
N ILE A 252 -4.74 -1.05 -4.01
CA ILE A 252 -4.80 -1.41 -5.44
C ILE A 252 -4.93 -0.21 -6.37
N TYR A 253 -5.35 0.97 -5.89
CA TYR A 253 -5.41 2.18 -6.72
C TYR A 253 -4.04 2.67 -7.17
N HIS A 254 -2.99 2.34 -6.41
CA HIS A 254 -1.64 2.82 -6.65
C HIS A 254 -0.55 1.74 -6.54
N HIS A 255 -0.86 0.50 -6.13
CA HIS A 255 0.04 -0.67 -6.19
C HIS A 255 -0.65 -1.87 -6.86
N LEU A 256 -0.13 -2.31 -8.00
CA LEU A 256 -0.57 -3.53 -8.69
C LEU A 256 0.51 -4.60 -8.59
N PRO A 257 0.33 -5.67 -7.80
CA PRO A 257 1.25 -6.80 -7.78
C PRO A 257 1.35 -7.49 -9.14
N GLU A 258 2.55 -7.96 -9.48
CA GLU A 258 2.78 -8.77 -10.69
C GLU A 258 2.04 -10.11 -10.61
N ASN A 259 2.08 -10.76 -9.44
CA ASN A 259 1.28 -11.95 -9.18
C ASN A 259 -0.06 -11.56 -8.54
N TYR A 260 -1.15 -11.77 -9.29
CA TYR A 260 -2.50 -11.36 -8.94
C TYR A 260 -2.98 -11.85 -7.56
N ARG A 261 -2.46 -12.99 -7.06
CA ARG A 261 -2.85 -13.50 -5.73
C ARG A 261 -2.53 -12.53 -4.60
N TRP A 262 -1.52 -11.68 -4.79
CA TRP A 262 -1.07 -10.71 -3.81
C TRP A 262 -1.84 -9.40 -3.88
N GLN A 263 -2.83 -9.28 -4.77
CA GLN A 263 -3.80 -8.21 -4.71
C GLN A 263 -4.67 -8.34 -3.46
N LEU A 264 -4.85 -9.56 -2.94
CA LEU A 264 -5.72 -9.85 -1.79
C LEU A 264 -7.14 -9.32 -2.01
N LEU A 265 -7.60 -9.36 -3.26
CA LEU A 265 -8.95 -9.01 -3.70
C LEU A 265 -9.72 -10.26 -4.09
N GLN A 266 -11.04 -10.23 -3.91
CA GLN A 266 -11.92 -11.32 -4.33
C GLN A 266 -11.82 -11.54 -5.85
N GLU A 267 -11.88 -10.45 -6.61
CA GLU A 267 -11.66 -10.45 -8.06
C GLU A 267 -10.42 -9.61 -8.39
N PRO A 268 -9.37 -10.20 -9.00
CA PRO A 268 -8.17 -9.45 -9.34
C PRO A 268 -8.39 -8.42 -10.44
N ILE A 269 -7.77 -7.26 -10.26
CA ILE A 269 -7.67 -6.17 -11.22
C ILE A 269 -6.54 -6.48 -12.21
N SER A 270 -6.84 -6.40 -13.50
CA SER A 270 -5.86 -6.49 -14.59
C SER A 270 -5.04 -5.21 -14.73
N MET A 271 -3.87 -5.29 -15.37
CA MET A 271 -3.08 -4.09 -15.72
C MET A 271 -3.90 -3.06 -16.51
N LYS A 272 -4.72 -3.51 -17.48
CA LYS A 272 -5.57 -2.63 -18.28
C LYS A 272 -6.57 -1.86 -17.42
N GLN A 273 -7.21 -2.51 -16.45
CA GLN A 273 -8.11 -1.86 -15.50
C GLN A 273 -7.35 -0.92 -14.56
N PHE A 274 -6.23 -1.38 -13.99
CA PHE A 274 -5.39 -0.58 -13.10
C PHE A 274 -4.97 0.75 -13.74
N LEU A 275 -4.55 0.73 -15.01
CA LEU A 275 -4.18 1.96 -15.74
C LEU A 275 -5.37 2.91 -15.93
N LYS A 276 -6.60 2.40 -16.10
CA LYS A 276 -7.81 3.22 -16.22
C LYS A 276 -8.30 3.77 -14.87
N MET A 277 -7.95 3.14 -13.74
CA MET A 277 -8.38 3.58 -12.42
C MET A 277 -7.77 4.94 -12.04
N PRO A 278 -8.50 5.79 -11.29
CA PRO A 278 -7.95 7.06 -10.81
C PRO A 278 -6.70 6.82 -9.94
N ASN A 279 -5.77 7.77 -9.95
CA ASN A 279 -4.64 7.75 -9.04
C ASN A 279 -5.08 8.36 -7.69
N LEU A 280 -5.55 7.51 -6.77
CA LEU A 280 -5.96 7.92 -5.43
C LEU A 280 -4.79 7.81 -4.46
N HIS A 281 -4.46 8.91 -3.79
CA HIS A 281 -3.43 8.94 -2.74
C HIS A 281 -4.02 8.68 -1.35
N PRO A 282 -3.20 8.29 -0.35
CA PRO A 282 -3.64 8.01 1.02
C PRO A 282 -4.57 9.06 1.64
N GLU A 283 -4.37 10.34 1.32
CA GLU A 283 -5.19 11.47 1.81
C GLU A 283 -6.67 11.29 1.47
N TYR A 284 -6.97 10.73 0.29
CA TYR A 284 -8.34 10.44 -0.14
C TYR A 284 -9.04 9.49 0.84
N PHE A 285 -8.34 8.41 1.21
CA PHE A 285 -8.87 7.39 2.11
C PHE A 285 -8.87 7.86 3.57
N ASN A 286 -7.86 8.62 3.99
CA ASN A 286 -7.79 9.18 5.35
C ASN A 286 -8.92 10.18 5.63
N LEU A 287 -9.42 10.86 4.59
CA LEU A 287 -10.58 11.75 4.66
C LEU A 287 -11.93 11.02 4.54
N ASN A 288 -11.94 9.68 4.47
CA ASN A 288 -13.13 8.85 4.26
C ASN A 288 -13.95 9.26 3.03
N LEU A 289 -13.29 9.70 1.96
CA LEU A 289 -13.96 10.04 0.70
C LEU A 289 -14.37 8.74 -0.02
N GLN A 290 -15.51 8.81 -0.70
CA GLN A 290 -16.06 7.70 -1.50
C GLN A 290 -16.11 8.10 -2.98
N LEU A 291 -15.69 7.18 -3.85
CA LEU A 291 -15.83 7.36 -5.30
C LEU A 291 -17.29 7.13 -5.66
N ILE A 292 -17.98 8.18 -6.08
CA ILE A 292 -19.38 8.08 -6.49
C ILE A 292 -19.45 7.49 -7.91
N TYR A 293 -18.58 7.93 -8.83
CA TYR A 293 -18.32 7.35 -10.15
C TYR A 293 -16.95 7.82 -10.65
N PRO A 294 -16.08 6.95 -11.20
CA PRO A 294 -14.93 7.41 -11.97
C PRO A 294 -15.43 7.89 -13.34
N CYS A 295 -15.45 9.20 -13.59
CA CYS A 295 -15.45 9.67 -14.97
C CYS A 295 -14.11 9.27 -15.57
N ASN A 296 -14.13 8.33 -16.52
CA ASN A 296 -12.98 8.06 -17.38
C ASN A 296 -12.45 9.41 -17.88
N GLN A 297 -11.19 9.73 -17.57
CA GLN A 297 -10.53 10.85 -18.21
C GLN A 297 -10.29 10.42 -19.67
N SER A 298 -11.20 10.86 -20.55
CA SER A 298 -11.08 10.76 -22.00
C SER A 298 -9.85 11.51 -22.51
#